data_AF-A0A1U7N872-F1
#
_entry.id   AF-A0A1U7N872-F1
#
_cell.length_a   1.000
_cell.length_b   1.000
_cell.length_c   1.000
_cell.angle_alpha   90.00
_cell.angle_beta   90.00
_cell.angle_gamma   90.00
#
_symmetry.space_group_name_H-M   'P 1'
#
loop_
_entity.id
_entity.type
_entity.pdbx_description
1 polymer ?
#
loop_
_entity_poly.entity_id
_entity_poly.type
_entity_poly.pdbx_seq_one_letter_code
_entity_poly.pdbx_strand_id
1 'polypeptide(L)'
;MLQALPNTALWHRLKQEGRLLEGNEENINQTTLTNFIPTRPIEQLAQEYVSCFWELYKPESYLGRLYRHYLNMKPKPYQPKLVMPKFIYFWALLIIIWRNGIKRQTRFQFWGQLFSILRHNPQVWKRYLSDHAYLEHFLEYRQIVHDQIPAQLTQFLAAVANTRPLAEVARKV
;
A
#
# COMPACT_ATOMS: atom_id res chain seq x y z
N MET A 1 7.27 0.72 -6.27
CA MET A 1 8.64 0.36 -5.80
C MET A 1 9.50 1.63 -5.68
N LEU A 2 10.79 1.56 -5.31
CA LEU A 2 11.66 2.75 -5.21
C LEU A 2 11.85 3.39 -6.60
N GLN A 3 11.65 4.71 -6.69
CA GLN A 3 11.89 5.50 -7.90
C GLN A 3 13.00 6.53 -7.63
N ALA A 4 13.93 6.65 -8.56
CA ALA A 4 14.95 7.70 -8.54
C ALA A 4 14.38 8.97 -9.18
N LEU A 5 13.97 9.95 -8.37
CA LEU A 5 13.40 11.20 -8.85
C LEU A 5 14.45 12.07 -9.58
N PRO A 6 14.06 12.83 -10.62
CA PRO A 6 14.97 13.71 -11.35
C PRO A 6 15.73 14.67 -10.43
N ASN A 7 17.00 14.95 -10.78
CA ASN A 7 17.89 15.88 -10.05
C ASN A 7 18.17 15.52 -8.58
N THR A 8 17.88 14.29 -8.15
CA THR A 8 18.31 13.80 -6.83
C THR A 8 19.71 13.20 -6.89
N ALA A 9 20.39 13.11 -5.74
CA ALA A 9 21.70 12.47 -5.65
C ALA A 9 21.69 11.02 -6.17
N LEU A 10 20.62 10.26 -5.89
CA LEU A 10 20.44 8.91 -6.40
C LEU A 10 20.31 8.88 -7.92
N TRP A 11 19.55 9.80 -8.50
CA TRP A 11 19.38 9.91 -9.95
C TRP A 11 20.70 10.25 -10.66
N HIS A 12 21.45 11.24 -10.17
CA HIS A 12 22.75 11.60 -10.75
C HIS A 12 23.72 10.41 -10.71
N ARG A 13 23.76 9.69 -9.58
CA ARG A 13 24.60 8.50 -9.43
C ARG A 13 24.20 7.40 -10.40
N LEU A 14 22.91 7.05 -10.48
CA LEU A 14 22.43 6.00 -11.37
C LEU A 14 22.61 6.35 -12.85
N LYS A 15 22.53 7.63 -13.20
CA LYS A 15 22.84 8.14 -14.54
C LYS A 15 24.32 7.98 -14.87
N GLN A 16 25.22 8.34 -13.93
CA GLN A 16 26.66 8.13 -14.08
C GLN A 16 27.02 6.63 -14.20
N GLU A 17 26.31 5.77 -13.46
CA GLU A 17 26.48 4.31 -13.53
C GLU A 17 25.82 3.67 -14.77
N GLY A 18 25.12 4.43 -15.62
CA GLY A 18 24.42 3.90 -16.80
C GLY A 18 23.26 2.95 -16.49
N ARG A 19 22.71 3.01 -15.26
CA ARG A 19 21.65 2.11 -14.76
C ARG A 19 20.27 2.75 -14.73
N LEU A 20 20.18 4.05 -15.01
CA LEU A 20 18.92 4.77 -15.09
C LEU A 20 18.18 4.39 -16.39
N LEU A 21 16.87 4.10 -16.32
CA LEU A 21 16.05 3.79 -17.48
C LEU A 21 15.41 5.08 -17.99
N GLU A 22 15.90 5.59 -19.13
CA GLU A 22 15.38 6.82 -19.75
C GLU A 22 13.95 6.59 -20.28
N GLY A 23 13.06 7.58 -20.11
CA GLY A 23 11.67 7.54 -20.60
C GLY A 23 10.62 7.06 -19.59
N ASN A 24 11.01 6.68 -18.36
CA ASN A 24 10.09 6.24 -17.31
C ASN A 24 10.02 7.23 -16.12
N GLU A 25 10.38 8.49 -16.35
CA GLU A 25 10.52 9.53 -15.32
C GLU A 25 9.16 10.01 -14.78
N GLU A 26 8.09 9.84 -15.56
CA GLU A 26 6.75 10.37 -15.25
C GLU A 26 5.87 9.39 -14.46
N ASN A 27 6.24 8.10 -14.41
CA ASN A 27 5.39 7.05 -13.83
C ASN A 27 5.73 6.77 -12.35
N ILE A 28 5.62 7.82 -11.53
CA ILE A 28 5.95 7.80 -10.09
C ILE A 28 4.71 7.39 -9.29
N ASN A 29 4.37 6.11 -9.29
CA ASN A 29 3.32 5.59 -8.41
C ASN A 29 3.79 4.30 -7.70
N GLN A 30 3.01 3.82 -6.73
CA GLN A 30 3.36 2.60 -6.00
C GLN A 30 2.98 1.32 -6.76
N THR A 31 2.39 1.43 -7.96
CA THR A 31 2.05 0.31 -8.84
C THR A 31 3.01 0.15 -10.01
N THR A 32 4.09 0.94 -10.06
CA THR A 32 5.13 0.85 -11.09
C THR A 32 6.41 0.17 -10.61
N LEU A 33 7.06 -0.52 -11.56
CA LEU A 33 8.43 -1.03 -11.42
C LEU A 33 9.45 0.10 -11.29
N THR A 34 10.64 -0.22 -10.80
CA THR A 34 11.74 0.75 -10.61
C THR A 34 12.18 1.38 -11.93
N ASN A 35 12.42 2.69 -11.94
CA ASN A 35 12.94 3.43 -13.09
C ASN A 35 14.46 3.30 -13.29
N PHE A 36 15.08 2.27 -12.73
CA PHE A 36 16.50 1.97 -12.86
C PHE A 36 16.72 0.46 -12.71
N ILE A 37 17.89 -0.02 -13.13
CA ILE A 37 18.33 -1.41 -12.99
C ILE A 37 18.90 -1.62 -11.58
N PRO A 38 18.23 -2.35 -10.68
CA PRO A 38 18.75 -2.63 -9.35
C PRO A 38 19.95 -3.58 -9.40
N THR A 39 20.70 -3.67 -8.29
CA THR A 39 21.82 -4.62 -8.15
C THR A 39 21.33 -6.05 -7.87
N ARG A 40 20.06 -6.21 -7.46
CA ARG A 40 19.40 -7.51 -7.30
C ARG A 40 18.52 -7.80 -8.52
N PRO A 41 18.24 -9.06 -8.85
CA PRO A 41 17.31 -9.41 -9.93
C PRO A 41 15.95 -8.74 -9.73
N ILE A 42 15.47 -8.03 -10.76
CA ILE A 42 14.23 -7.25 -10.69
C ILE A 42 13.01 -8.14 -10.48
N GLU A 43 13.07 -9.38 -10.97
CA GLU A 43 12.04 -10.41 -10.84
C GLU A 43 11.79 -10.77 -9.37
N GLN A 44 12.88 -10.95 -8.61
CA GLN A 44 12.80 -11.23 -7.17
C GLN A 44 12.16 -10.05 -6.43
N LEU A 45 12.61 -8.84 -6.73
CA LEU A 45 12.08 -7.63 -6.09
C LEU A 45 10.60 -7.41 -6.40
N ALA A 46 10.18 -7.65 -7.65
CA ALA A 46 8.79 -7.55 -8.05
C ALA A 46 7.92 -8.58 -7.32
N GLN A 47 8.36 -9.84 -7.24
CA GLN A 47 7.64 -10.91 -6.56
C GLN A 47 7.55 -10.66 -5.04
N GLU A 48 8.65 -10.25 -4.41
CA GLU A 48 8.69 -9.87 -2.99
C GLU A 48 7.74 -8.70 -2.72
N TYR A 49 7.72 -7.69 -3.58
CA TYR A 49 6.86 -6.52 -3.47
C TYR A 49 5.37 -6.88 -3.55
N VAL A 50 4.97 -7.65 -4.58
CA VAL A 50 3.59 -8.12 -4.74
C VAL A 50 3.17 -8.97 -3.54
N SER A 51 4.02 -9.91 -3.13
CA SER A 51 3.74 -10.80 -2.00
C SER A 51 3.60 -10.01 -0.69
N CYS A 52 4.46 -9.02 -0.47
CA CYS A 52 4.38 -8.13 0.68
C CYS A 52 3.06 -7.34 0.69
N PHE A 53 2.67 -6.70 -0.41
CA PHE A 53 1.39 -5.98 -0.50
C PHE A 53 0.20 -6.91 -0.28
N TRP A 54 0.26 -8.12 -0.83
CA TRP A 54 -0.76 -9.14 -0.68
C TRP A 54 -0.94 -9.53 0.80
N GLU A 55 0.13 -9.81 1.53
CA GLU A 55 0.07 -10.15 2.94
C GLU A 55 -0.30 -8.95 3.82
N LEU A 56 0.30 -7.79 3.53
CA LEU A 56 0.13 -6.57 4.30
C LEU A 56 -1.34 -6.15 4.34
N TYR A 57 -2.03 -6.15 3.21
CA TYR A 57 -3.44 -5.73 3.14
C TYR A 57 -4.44 -6.88 3.21
N LYS A 58 -4.05 -8.03 3.78
CA LYS A 58 -5.05 -9.04 4.22
C LYS A 58 -5.99 -8.42 5.24
N PRO A 59 -7.31 -8.65 5.14
CA PRO A 59 -8.29 -8.10 6.09
C PRO A 59 -7.89 -8.31 7.54
N GLU A 60 -7.50 -9.53 7.91
CA GLU A 60 -7.16 -9.94 9.27
C GLU A 60 -5.92 -9.17 9.78
N SER A 61 -4.87 -9.13 8.94
CA SER A 61 -3.61 -8.44 9.21
C SER A 61 -3.80 -6.94 9.34
N TYR A 62 -4.58 -6.33 8.44
CA TYR A 62 -4.88 -4.91 8.45
C TYR A 62 -5.67 -4.51 9.70
N LEU A 63 -6.76 -5.22 10.01
CA LEU A 63 -7.58 -4.96 11.21
C LEU A 63 -6.75 -5.14 12.49
N GLY A 64 -5.92 -6.19 12.55
CA GLY A 64 -5.00 -6.41 13.66
C GLY A 64 -3.96 -5.30 13.85
N ARG A 65 -3.44 -4.72 12.78
CA ARG A 65 -2.55 -3.54 12.86
C ARG A 65 -3.31 -2.30 13.31
N LEU A 66 -4.48 -2.07 12.73
CA LEU A 66 -5.32 -0.90 13.03
C LEU A 66 -5.73 -0.88 14.50
N TYR A 67 -6.18 -2.02 15.02
CA TYR A 67 -6.51 -2.19 16.43
C TYR A 67 -5.34 -1.85 17.35
N ARG A 68 -4.15 -2.42 17.10
CA ARG A 68 -2.95 -2.14 17.91
C ARG A 68 -2.55 -0.67 17.86
N HIS A 69 -2.63 -0.05 16.68
CA HIS A 69 -2.34 1.37 16.51
C HIS A 69 -3.26 2.23 17.40
N TYR A 70 -4.57 2.00 17.33
CA TYR A 70 -5.55 2.80 18.09
C TYR A 70 -5.60 2.47 19.58
N LEU A 71 -5.31 1.23 19.96
CA LEU A 71 -5.20 0.87 21.37
C LEU A 71 -4.04 1.62 22.05
N ASN A 72 -2.91 1.76 21.36
CA ASN A 72 -1.71 2.45 21.87
C ASN A 72 -1.70 3.96 21.59
N MET A 73 -2.66 4.47 20.82
CA MET A 73 -2.72 5.89 20.46
C MET A 73 -3.17 6.72 21.65
N LYS A 74 -2.35 7.69 22.05
CA LYS A 74 -2.77 8.71 23.01
C LYS A 74 -3.91 9.55 22.39
N PRO A 75 -5.03 9.74 23.10
CA PRO A 75 -6.10 10.60 22.62
C PRO A 75 -5.59 12.04 22.45
N LYS A 76 -6.14 12.76 21.48
CA LYS A 76 -5.80 14.17 21.30
C LYS A 76 -6.35 14.97 22.49
N PRO A 77 -5.57 15.89 23.09
CA PRO A 77 -6.02 16.68 24.24
C PRO A 77 -7.21 17.59 23.89
N TYR A 78 -7.30 18.02 22.62
CA TYR A 78 -8.44 18.76 22.09
C TYR A 78 -9.27 17.87 21.18
N GLN A 79 -10.55 17.73 21.52
CA GLN A 79 -11.56 17.10 20.67
C GLN A 79 -12.44 18.24 20.10
N PRO A 80 -12.49 18.42 18.76
CA PRO A 80 -13.37 19.41 18.18
C PRO A 80 -14.82 19.12 18.59
N LYS A 81 -15.60 20.18 18.83
CA LYS A 81 -17.03 20.07 19.16
C LYS A 81 -17.74 19.19 18.14
N LEU A 82 -18.72 18.40 18.60
CA LEU A 82 -19.51 17.52 17.76
C LEU A 82 -20.31 18.36 16.75
N VAL A 83 -19.75 18.58 15.56
CA VAL A 83 -20.51 19.12 14.43
C VAL A 83 -21.42 18.00 13.93
N MET A 84 -22.69 18.33 13.71
CA MET A 84 -23.67 17.35 13.26
C MET A 84 -23.20 16.74 11.94
N PRO A 85 -22.95 15.43 11.89
CA PRO A 85 -22.42 14.81 10.70
C PRO A 85 -23.45 14.93 9.59
N LYS A 86 -23.01 15.33 8.39
CA LYS A 86 -23.83 15.24 7.18
C LYS A 86 -24.39 13.82 7.03
N PHE A 87 -25.60 13.70 6.52
CA PHE A 87 -26.30 12.43 6.34
C PHE A 87 -25.46 11.36 5.60
N ILE A 88 -24.56 11.81 4.71
CA ILE A 88 -23.61 10.92 4.01
C ILE A 88 -22.69 10.12 4.94
N TYR A 89 -22.27 10.67 6.08
CA TYR A 89 -21.39 9.97 7.02
C TYR A 89 -22.14 8.86 7.77
N PHE A 90 -23.45 9.01 7.97
CA PHE A 90 -24.28 7.97 8.55
C PHE A 90 -24.37 6.76 7.60
N TRP A 91 -24.62 7.00 6.32
CA TRP A 91 -24.58 5.93 5.30
C TRP A 91 -23.21 5.27 5.20
N ALA A 92 -22.13 6.05 5.20
CA ALA A 92 -20.78 5.51 5.19
C ALA A 92 -20.52 4.59 6.40
N LEU A 93 -20.96 4.99 7.60
CA LEU A 93 -20.85 4.18 8.81
C LEU A 93 -21.64 2.87 8.69
N LEU A 94 -22.88 2.92 8.20
CA LEU A 94 -23.70 1.72 7.97
C LEU A 94 -23.04 0.76 6.97
N ILE A 95 -22.45 1.28 5.90
CA ILE A 95 -21.73 0.47 4.91
C ILE A 95 -20.53 -0.22 5.56
N ILE A 96 -19.76 0.48 6.40
CA ILE A 96 -18.61 -0.10 7.11
C ILE A 96 -19.05 -1.21 8.05
N ILE A 97 -20.09 -0.97 8.86
CA ILE A 97 -20.65 -1.95 9.79
C ILE A 97 -21.19 -3.17 9.04
N TRP A 98 -21.91 -2.97 7.94
CA TRP A 98 -22.44 -4.06 7.13
C TRP A 98 -21.33 -4.89 6.49
N ARG A 99 -20.38 -4.25 5.80
CA ARG A 99 -19.30 -4.96 5.08
C ARG A 99 -18.35 -5.67 6.03
N ASN A 100 -17.85 -4.97 7.06
CA ASN A 100 -16.84 -5.52 7.97
C ASN A 100 -17.44 -6.31 9.13
N GLY A 101 -18.63 -5.93 9.61
CA GLY A 101 -19.26 -6.55 10.77
C GLY A 101 -20.20 -7.71 10.46
N ILE A 102 -20.70 -7.85 9.22
CA ILE A 102 -21.69 -8.88 8.86
C ILE A 102 -21.22 -9.72 7.67
N LYS A 103 -20.90 -9.10 6.53
CA LYS A 103 -20.63 -9.82 5.27
C LYS A 103 -19.28 -10.56 5.26
N ARG A 104 -18.23 -9.99 5.87
CA ARG A 104 -16.87 -10.55 5.84
C ARG A 104 -16.62 -11.59 6.94
N GLN A 105 -15.68 -12.50 6.68
CA GLN A 105 -15.24 -13.50 7.67
C GLN A 105 -14.58 -12.88 8.90
N THR A 106 -14.02 -11.67 8.77
CA THR A 106 -13.41 -10.90 9.87
C THR A 106 -14.39 -10.31 10.87
N ARG A 107 -15.71 -10.61 10.77
CA ARG A 107 -16.76 -10.08 11.64
C ARG A 107 -16.47 -10.21 13.14
N PHE A 108 -16.01 -11.37 13.59
CA PHE A 108 -15.75 -11.61 15.01
C PHE A 108 -14.56 -10.78 15.50
N GLN A 109 -13.52 -10.67 14.66
CA GLN A 109 -12.37 -9.81 14.93
C GLN A 109 -12.80 -8.34 14.99
N PHE A 110 -13.62 -7.89 14.04
CA PHE A 110 -14.13 -6.52 13.99
C PHE A 110 -14.90 -6.15 15.27
N TRP A 111 -15.90 -6.96 15.65
CA TRP A 111 -16.72 -6.68 16.83
C TRP A 111 -15.92 -6.76 18.13
N GLY A 112 -15.06 -7.77 18.28
CA GLY A 112 -14.21 -7.91 19.46
C GLY A 112 -13.25 -6.73 19.63
N GLN A 113 -12.62 -6.28 18.55
CA GLN A 113 -11.72 -5.13 18.57
C GLN A 113 -12.46 -3.81 18.77
N LEU A 114 -13.63 -3.63 18.14
CA LEU A 114 -14.45 -2.44 18.33
C LEU A 114 -14.90 -2.30 19.78
N PHE A 115 -15.40 -3.37 20.40
CA PHE A 115 -15.78 -3.37 21.81
C PHE A 115 -14.57 -3.09 22.72
N SER A 116 -13.41 -3.69 22.41
CA SER A 116 -12.18 -3.41 23.14
C SER A 116 -11.76 -1.95 23.07
N ILE A 117 -11.82 -1.31 21.89
CA ILE A 117 -11.51 0.12 21.73
C ILE A 117 -12.52 0.99 22.50
N LEU A 118 -13.82 0.68 22.43
CA LEU A 118 -14.84 1.42 23.18
C LEU A 118 -14.62 1.33 24.70
N ARG A 119 -14.06 0.21 25.19
CA ARG A 119 -13.76 0.01 26.62
C ARG A 119 -12.45 0.69 27.06
N HIS A 120 -11.36 0.51 26.30
CA HIS A 120 -10.02 0.91 26.73
C HIS A 120 -9.58 2.28 26.21
N ASN A 121 -10.10 2.71 25.06
CA ASN A 121 -9.76 4.00 24.44
C ASN A 121 -10.96 4.58 23.67
N PRO A 122 -12.08 4.91 24.35
CA PRO A 122 -13.30 5.37 23.68
C PRO A 122 -13.05 6.65 22.87
N GLN A 123 -12.10 7.50 23.25
CA GLN A 123 -11.91 8.79 22.58
C GLN A 123 -11.42 8.68 21.12
N VAL A 124 -10.93 7.50 20.69
CA VAL A 124 -10.43 7.28 19.32
C VAL A 124 -11.38 6.47 18.43
N TRP A 125 -12.54 6.02 18.93
CA TRP A 125 -13.43 5.09 18.21
C TRP A 125 -13.86 5.60 16.83
N LYS A 126 -14.11 6.91 16.69
CA LYS A 126 -14.53 7.52 15.43
C LYS A 126 -13.46 7.37 14.36
N ARG A 127 -12.20 7.70 14.72
CA ARG A 127 -11.05 7.61 13.81
C ARG A 127 -10.74 6.15 13.48
N TYR A 128 -10.81 5.27 14.47
CA TYR A 128 -10.69 3.83 14.28
C TYR A 128 -11.69 3.31 13.23
N LEU A 129 -12.98 3.66 13.34
CA LEU A 129 -13.99 3.27 12.36
C LEU A 129 -13.81 3.96 11.00
N SER A 130 -13.43 5.23 10.96
CA SER A 130 -13.11 5.91 9.70
C SER A 130 -12.00 5.19 8.93
N ASP A 131 -10.96 4.74 9.62
CA ASP A 131 -9.84 4.05 8.97
C ASP A 131 -10.17 2.62 8.52
N HIS A 132 -11.30 2.04 8.96
CA HIS A 132 -11.82 0.80 8.37
C HIS A 132 -12.30 1.02 6.93
N ALA A 133 -12.73 2.22 6.57
CA ALA A 133 -13.14 2.52 5.20
C ALA A 133 -11.97 2.35 4.22
N TYR A 134 -10.75 2.67 4.64
CA TYR A 134 -9.55 2.52 3.81
C TYR A 134 -9.25 1.06 3.46
N LEU A 135 -9.71 0.08 4.27
CA LEU A 135 -9.53 -1.33 3.92
C LEU A 135 -10.17 -1.66 2.56
N GLU A 136 -11.32 -1.06 2.24
CA GLU A 136 -11.97 -1.32 0.95
C GLU A 136 -11.11 -0.82 -0.21
N HIS A 137 -10.52 0.36 -0.09
CA HIS A 137 -9.57 0.87 -1.07
C HIS A 137 -8.31 -0.02 -1.14
N PHE A 138 -7.74 -0.42 0.00
CA PHE A 138 -6.52 -1.23 0.01
C PHE A 138 -6.70 -2.64 -0.54
N LEU A 139 -7.92 -3.20 -0.47
CA LEU A 139 -8.23 -4.50 -1.06
C LEU A 139 -8.31 -4.46 -2.57
N GLU A 140 -8.83 -3.37 -3.13
CA GLU A 140 -8.73 -3.11 -4.57
C GLU A 140 -7.28 -2.81 -4.95
N TYR A 141 -6.61 -1.96 -4.17
CA TYR A 141 -5.25 -1.53 -4.45
C TYR A 141 -4.23 -2.67 -4.49
N ARG A 142 -4.32 -3.63 -3.57
CA ARG A 142 -3.48 -4.84 -3.61
C ARG A 142 -3.72 -5.70 -4.86
N GLN A 143 -4.93 -5.70 -5.42
CA GLN A 143 -5.23 -6.41 -6.67
C GLN A 143 -4.58 -5.67 -7.83
N ILE A 144 -4.72 -4.35 -7.88
CA ILE A 144 -4.04 -3.51 -8.88
C ILE A 144 -2.52 -3.75 -8.86
N VAL A 145 -1.89 -3.76 -7.68
CA VAL A 145 -0.45 -4.07 -7.53
C VAL A 145 -0.14 -5.49 -8.01
N HIS A 146 -0.95 -6.47 -7.62
CA HIS A 146 -0.78 -7.87 -8.01
C HIS A 146 -0.85 -8.07 -9.52
N ASP A 147 -1.69 -7.31 -10.23
CA ASP A 147 -1.90 -7.47 -11.66
C ASP A 147 -0.91 -6.63 -12.48
N GLN A 148 -0.66 -5.38 -12.07
CA GLN A 148 0.16 -4.44 -12.84
C GLN A 148 1.66 -4.73 -12.76
N ILE A 149 2.17 -5.13 -11.58
CA ILE A 149 3.62 -5.33 -11.40
C ILE A 149 4.14 -6.51 -12.25
N PRO A 150 3.52 -7.70 -12.25
CA PRO A 150 3.95 -8.81 -13.11
C PRO A 150 3.79 -8.50 -14.61
N ALA A 151 2.74 -7.77 -14.99
CA ALA A 151 2.54 -7.36 -16.38
C ALA A 151 3.67 -6.43 -16.86
N GLN A 152 4.04 -5.42 -16.05
CA GLN A 152 5.17 -4.55 -16.32
C GLN A 152 6.50 -5.31 -16.33
N LEU A 153 6.67 -6.31 -15.46
CA LEU A 153 7.89 -7.13 -15.42
C LEU A 153 8.07 -7.90 -16.72
N THR A 154 7.00 -8.51 -17.22
CA THR A 154 7.02 -9.23 -18.50
C THR A 154 7.43 -8.31 -19.65
N GLN A 155 6.86 -7.09 -19.71
CA GLN A 155 7.21 -6.09 -20.72
C GLN A 155 8.67 -5.64 -20.59
N PHE A 156 9.15 -5.41 -19.37
CA PHE A 156 10.52 -5.02 -19.10
C PHE A 156 11.52 -6.10 -19.56
N LEU A 157 11.29 -7.37 -19.21
CA LEU A 157 12.16 -8.47 -19.60
C LEU A 157 12.20 -8.67 -21.11
N ALA A 158 11.06 -8.51 -21.80
CA ALA A 158 11.00 -8.54 -23.25
C ALA A 158 11.81 -7.40 -23.88
N ALA A 159 11.72 -6.18 -23.33
CA ALA A 159 12.49 -5.03 -23.81
C ALA A 159 14.00 -5.22 -23.62
N VAL A 160 14.43 -5.73 -22.45
CA VAL A 160 15.84 -6.02 -22.16
C VAL A 160 16.39 -7.13 -23.05
N ALA A 161 15.63 -8.18 -23.33
CA ALA A 161 16.05 -9.25 -24.25
C ALA A 161 16.31 -8.74 -25.67
N ASN A 162 15.55 -7.73 -26.11
CA ASN A 162 15.70 -7.11 -27.43
C ASN A 162 16.83 -6.05 -27.48
N THR A 163 17.37 -5.61 -26.33
CA THR A 163 18.44 -4.61 -26.23
C THR A 163 19.74 -5.23 -25.70
N ARG A 164 20.60 -5.70 -26.61
CA ARG A 164 21.92 -6.32 -26.35
C ARG A 164 22.82 -5.61 -25.30
N PRO A 165 22.92 -4.27 -25.22
CA PRO A 165 23.81 -3.62 -24.24
C PRO A 165 23.28 -3.63 -22.79
N LEU A 166 21.97 -3.72 -22.55
CA LEU A 166 21.40 -3.74 -21.19
C LEU A 166 21.46 -5.14 -20.55
N ALA A 167 21.37 -6.18 -21.38
CA ALA A 167 21.50 -7.57 -20.94
C ALA A 167 22.91 -7.89 -20.38
N GLU A 168 23.97 -7.23 -20.87
CA GLU A 168 25.32 -7.39 -20.33
C GLU A 168 25.50 -6.72 -18.96
N VAL A 169 24.86 -5.56 -18.74
CA VAL A 169 24.90 -4.86 -17.44
C VAL A 169 24.10 -5.62 -16.39
N ALA A 170 22.94 -6.17 -16.74
CA ALA A 170 22.11 -6.99 -15.85
C ALA A 170 22.74 -8.36 -15.49
N ARG A 171 23.65 -8.88 -16.32
CA ARG A 171 24.34 -10.17 -16.08
C ARG A 171 25.69 -10.05 -15.38
N LYS A 172 26.31 -8.87 -15.35
CA LYS A 172 27.65 -8.63 -14.77
C LYS A 172 27.62 -8.22 -13.29
N VAL A 173 26.44 -8.14 -12.67
CA VAL A 173 26.23 -7.80 -11.25
C VAL A 173 25.52 -8.95 -10.56
#